data_AF-A0A6M0JEE5-F1
#
_entry.id   AF-A0A6M0JEE5-F1
#
_cell.length_a   1.000
_cell.length_b   1.000
_cell.length_c   1.000
_cell.angle_alpha   90.00
_cell.angle_beta   90.00
_cell.angle_gamma   90.00
#
_symmetry.space_group_name_H-M   'P 1'
#
loop_
_entity.id
_entity.type
_entity.pdbx_description
1 polymer ?
#
loop_
_entity_poly.entity_id
_entity_poly.type
_entity_poly.pdbx_seq_one_letter_code
_entity_poly.pdbx_strand_id
1 'polypeptide(L)' 'MYACKLGVYTPGVKLSQEKRTWGTCGKDGVIHINWQLVDAPLSVLEYVVAYEIVHLLHRNYGNGFWEALSCVMPG' A
#
# COMPACT_ATOMS: atom_id res chain seq x y z
N MET A 1 -4.48 10.29 2.94
CA MET A 1 -3.31 11.04 3.45
C MET A 1 -2.00 10.59 2.77
N TYR A 2 -1.72 9.29 2.69
CA TYR A 2 -0.50 8.76 2.04
C TYR A 2 -0.36 9.09 0.55
N ALA A 3 -1.41 8.90 -0.25
CA ALA A 3 -1.40 9.25 -1.68
C ALA A 3 -1.03 10.73 -1.93
N CYS A 4 -1.61 11.62 -1.11
CA CYS A 4 -1.32 13.06 -1.16
C CYS A 4 0.13 13.38 -0.77
N LYS A 5 0.69 12.73 0.27
CA LYS A 5 2.10 12.88 0.64
C LYS A 5 3.06 12.50 -0.49
N LEU A 6 2.68 11.50 -1.30
CA LEU A 6 3.47 11.01 -2.43
C LEU A 6 3.15 11.71 -3.76
N GLY A 7 2.19 12.64 -3.78
CA GLY A 7 1.76 13.31 -5.01
C GLY A 7 1.08 12.39 -6.03
N VAL A 8 0.55 11.23 -5.60
CA VAL A 8 -0.20 10.32 -6.48
C VAL A 8 -1.71 10.55 -6.38
N TYR A 9 -2.44 10.15 -7.42
CA TYR A 9 -3.89 10.11 -7.37
C TYR A 9 -4.37 9.14 -6.28
N THR A 10 -5.59 9.34 -5.79
CA THR A 10 -6.17 8.42 -4.82
C THR A 10 -6.62 7.15 -5.54
N PRO A 11 -5.99 5.99 -5.29
CA PRO A 11 -6.35 4.76 -5.98
C PRO A 11 -7.72 4.26 -5.50
N GLY A 12 -8.39 3.50 -6.35
CA GLY A 12 -9.50 2.67 -5.89
C GLY A 12 -8.98 1.62 -4.91
N VAL A 13 -9.74 1.34 -3.85
CA VAL A 13 -9.42 0.29 -2.87
C VAL A 13 -10.50 -0.77 -2.90
N LYS A 14 -10.10 -2.03 -2.97
CA LYS A 14 -10.99 -3.20 -2.92
C LYS A 14 -10.53 -4.16 -1.84
N LEU A 15 -11.49 -4.86 -1.23
CA LEU A 15 -11.17 -5.98 -0.37
C LEU A 15 -10.86 -7.22 -1.21
N SER A 16 -9.87 -7.98 -0.79
CA SER A 16 -9.50 -9.28 -1.37
C SER A 16 -9.52 -10.37 -0.32
N GLN A 17 -9.60 -11.63 -0.76
CA GLN A 17 -9.47 -12.82 0.08
C GLN A 17 -8.25 -13.65 -0.31
N GLU A 18 -7.20 -12.99 -0.81
CA GLU A 18 -5.98 -13.67 -1.21
C GLU A 18 -5.29 -14.32 -0.01
N LYS A 19 -4.93 -15.60 -0.14
CA LYS A 19 -4.33 -16.35 0.98
C LYS A 19 -2.82 -16.12 1.16
N ARG A 20 -2.18 -15.46 0.20
CA ARG A 20 -0.70 -15.36 0.12
C ARG A 20 -0.16 -13.97 0.37
N THR A 21 -1.03 -12.96 0.38
CA THR A 21 -0.66 -11.55 0.39
C THR A 21 -1.58 -10.80 1.35
N TRP A 22 -1.04 -9.76 1.97
CA TRP A 22 -1.80 -8.83 2.82
C TRP A 22 -2.37 -7.67 2.01
N GLY A 23 -1.69 -7.30 0.92
CA GLY A 23 -2.18 -6.36 -0.08
C GLY A 23 -1.52 -6.63 -1.43
N THR A 24 -2.10 -6.07 -2.49
CA THR A 24 -1.51 -6.01 -3.82
C THR A 24 -1.90 -4.73 -4.55
N CYS A 25 -1.02 -4.24 -5.41
CA CYS A 25 -1.28 -3.11 -6.30
C CYS A 25 -1.49 -3.61 -7.73
N GLY A 26 -2.74 -3.57 -8.20
CA GLY A 26 -3.12 -3.98 -9.55
C GLY A 26 -2.42 -3.19 -10.64
N LYS A 27 -2.35 -3.75 -11.85
CA LYS A 27 -1.78 -3.07 -13.03
C LYS A 27 -2.59 -1.83 -13.43
N ASP A 28 -3.87 -1.83 -13.12
CA ASP A 28 -4.81 -0.71 -13.25
C ASP A 28 -4.65 0.35 -12.16
N GLY A 29 -3.78 0.12 -11.17
CA GLY A 29 -3.57 1.03 -10.04
C GLY A 29 -4.63 0.91 -8.93
N VAL A 30 -5.45 -0.13 -8.96
CA VAL A 30 -6.36 -0.44 -7.85
C VAL A 30 -5.60 -1.22 -6.78
N ILE A 31 -5.76 -0.79 -5.52
CA ILE A 31 -5.17 -1.47 -4.38
C ILE A 31 -6.15 -2.50 -3.84
N HIS A 32 -5.68 -3.72 -3.67
CA HIS A 32 -6.42 -4.80 -3.05
C HIS A 32 -5.86 -5.03 -1.65
N ILE A 33 -6.72 -4.98 -0.64
CA ILE A 33 -6.36 -5.20 0.76
C ILE A 33 -7.04 -6.47 1.24
N ASN A 34 -6.28 -7.37 1.85
CA ASN A 34 -6.83 -8.61 2.39
C ASN A 34 -7.79 -8.29 3.56
N TRP A 35 -9.01 -8.83 3.51
CA TRP A 35 -10.03 -8.61 4.54
C TRP A 35 -9.58 -9.04 5.94
N GLN A 36 -8.64 -9.97 6.06
CA GLN A 36 -8.08 -10.39 7.34
C GLN A 36 -7.38 -9.24 8.09
N LEU A 37 -7.01 -8.15 7.40
CA LEU A 37 -6.43 -6.96 8.04
C LEU A 37 -7.45 -6.14 8.83
N VAL A 38 -8.75 -6.40 8.67
CA VAL A 38 -9.79 -5.73 9.48
C VAL A 38 -9.62 -6.08 10.96
N ASP A 39 -9.17 -7.30 11.27
CA ASP A 39 -8.90 -7.76 12.63
C ASP A 39 -7.43 -7.55 13.05
N ALA A 40 -6.59 -7.00 12.17
CA ALA A 40 -5.19 -6.73 12.48
C ALA A 40 -5.03 -5.43 13.27
N PRO A 41 -3.93 -5.26 14.04
CA PRO A 41 -3.61 -3.97 14.64
C PRO A 41 -3.57 -2.87 13.58
N LEU A 42 -4.06 -1.67 13.93
CA LEU A 42 -4.18 -0.55 12.98
C LEU A 42 -2.84 -0.21 12.30
N SER A 43 -1.73 -0.30 13.03
CA SER A 43 -0.39 -0.07 12.49
C SER A 43 0.00 -1.03 11.36
N VAL A 44 -0.48 -2.29 11.41
CA VAL A 44 -0.26 -3.28 10.36
C VAL A 44 -1.06 -2.92 9.12
N LEU A 45 -2.32 -2.53 9.30
CA LEU A 45 -3.17 -2.05 8.20
C LEU A 45 -2.56 -0.80 7.54
N GLU A 46 -2.12 0.17 8.34
CA GLU A 46 -1.48 1.40 7.85
C GLU A 46 -0.22 1.11 7.05
N TYR A 47 0.63 0.20 7.55
CA TYR A 47 1.84 -0.21 6.84
C TYR A 47 1.53 -0.88 5.51
N VAL A 48 0.59 -1.83 5.47
CA VAL A 48 0.22 -2.51 4.22
C VAL A 48 -0.36 -1.51 3.22
N VAL A 49 -1.24 -0.61 3.66
CA VAL A 49 -1.79 0.43 2.78
C VAL A 49 -0.70 1.35 2.24
N ALA A 50 0.24 1.80 3.08
CA ALA A 50 1.36 2.64 2.64
C ALA A 50 2.23 1.90 1.62
N TYR A 51 2.54 0.62 1.87
CA TYR A 51 3.31 -0.24 0.97
C TYR A 51 2.68 -0.35 -0.41
N GLU A 52 1.37 -0.63 -0.48
CA GLU A 52 0.66 -0.74 -1.76
C GLU A 52 0.50 0.60 -2.49
N ILE A 53 0.42 1.72 -1.76
CA ILE A 53 0.40 3.06 -2.37
C ILE A 53 1.76 3.39 -2.99
N VAL A 54 2.87 3.04 -2.33
CA VAL A 54 4.22 3.23 -2.90
C VAL A 54 4.37 2.44 -4.21
N HIS A 55 3.71 1.29 -4.33
CA HIS A 55 3.68 0.53 -5.58
C HIS A 55 3.05 1.26 -6.77
N LEU A 56 2.26 2.31 -6.55
CA LEU A 56 1.78 3.17 -7.65
C LEU A 56 2.90 3.97 -8.32
N LEU A 57 3.95 4.31 -7.56
CA LEU A 57 5.15 5.01 -8.05
C LEU A 57 6.24 4.03 -8.46
N HIS A 58 6.47 3.01 -7.63
CA HIS A 58 7.58 2.08 -7.75
C HIS A 58 7.07 0.64 -7.79
N ARG A 59 6.94 0.09 -8.99
CA ARG A 59 6.52 -1.31 -9.19
C ARG A 59 7.56 -2.34 -8.73
N ASN A 60 8.81 -1.91 -8.54
CA ASN A 60 9.93 -2.74 -8.10
C ASN A 60 10.47 -2.27 -6.75
N TYR A 61 11.04 -3.18 -5.97
CA TYR A 61 11.55 -2.94 -4.60
C TYR A 61 12.94 -2.29 -4.54
N GLY A 62 13.24 -1.37 -5.46
CA GLY A 62 14.53 -0.67 -5.49
C GLY A 62 14.62 0.44 -4.42
N ASN A 63 15.76 1.15 -4.37
CA ASN A 63 15.99 2.22 -3.37
C ASN A 63 14.87 3.26 -3.31
N GLY A 64 14.37 3.71 -4.48
CA GLY A 64 13.27 4.68 -4.54
C GLY A 64 11.98 4.20 -3.86
N PHE A 65 11.71 2.88 -3.85
CA PHE A 65 10.57 2.32 -3.12
C PHE A 65 10.72 2.56 -1.61
N TRP A 66 11.88 2.22 -1.05
CA TRP A 66 12.13 2.33 0.38
C TRP A 66 12.26 3.79 0.85
N GLU A 67 12.81 4.67 0.01
CA GLU A 67 12.84 6.11 0.25
C GLU A 67 11.41 6.68 0.31
N ALA A 68 10.58 6.35 -0.68
CA ALA A 68 9.18 6.77 -0.71
C ALA A 68 8.40 6.23 0.49
N LEU A 69 8.58 4.95 0.84
CA LEU A 69 7.92 4.32 1.99
C LEU A 69 8.31 4.99 3.31
N SER A 70 9.59 5.29 3.51
CA SER A 70 10.09 5.97 4.71
C SER A 70 9.55 7.40 4.84
N CYS A 71 9.25 8.06 3.72
CA CYS A 71 8.63 9.39 3.71
C CYS A 71 7.16 9.36 4.19
N VAL A 72 6.40 8.32 3.81
CA VAL A 72 5.00 8.20 4.23
C VAL A 72 4.82 7.61 5.63
N MET A 73 5.69 6.66 6.00
CA MET A 73 5.71 5.94 7.27
C MET A 73 7.12 6.03 7.90
N PRO A 74 7.44 7.15 8.57
CA PRO A 74 8.62 7.19 9.42
C PRO A 74 8.41 6.23 10.60
N GLY A 75 9.41 5.38 10.86
CA GLY A 75 9.37 4.39 11.95
C GLY A 75 9.38 4.99 13.34
#